data_AF-A0A914NJY0-F1
#
_entry.id   AF-A0A914NJY0-F1
#
_cell.length_a   1.000
_cell.length_b   1.000
_cell.length_c   1.000
_cell.angle_alpha   90.00
_cell.angle_beta   90.00
_cell.angle_gamma   90.00
#
_symmetry.space_group_name_H-M   'P 1'
#
loop_
_entity.id
_entity.type
_entity.pdbx_description
1 polymer ?
#
loop_
_entity_poly.entity_id
_entity_poly.type
_entity_poly.pdbx_seq_one_letter_code
_entity_poly.pdbx_strand_id
1 'polypeptide(L)'
;MLGEINWDIPVDYQLTGQPVLIGGTMGTCSYVLTGTEFGFGETFGTTCHGAGRAMSRAKSRRNLGFEEVLEALKQQGISIRVASPKLVMEEAPQSYKNVTDVVNTCHQAGISKKAVKLRPIAVIKG
;
A
#
# COMPACT_ATOMS: atom_id res chain seq x y z
N MET A 1 -1.32 30.56 -8.78
CA MET A 1 -2.77 30.29 -8.87
C MET A 1 -2.90 28.81 -8.57
N LEU A 2 -3.60 28.42 -7.50
CA LEU A 2 -3.92 27.01 -7.20
C LEU A 2 -4.66 26.47 -8.44
N GLY A 3 -4.03 25.57 -9.19
CA GLY A 3 -4.13 25.48 -10.64
C GLY A 3 -5.16 24.48 -11.14
N GLU A 4 -6.30 25.02 -11.58
CA GLU A 4 -7.46 24.39 -12.24
C GLU A 4 -8.21 23.30 -11.45
N ILE A 5 -9.52 23.51 -11.31
CA ILE A 5 -10.43 22.50 -10.77
C ILE A 5 -10.42 21.32 -11.75
N ASN A 6 -9.87 20.19 -11.30
CA ASN A 6 -10.05 18.94 -12.01
C ASN A 6 -11.46 18.41 -11.73
N TRP A 7 -12.33 18.50 -12.74
CA TRP A 7 -13.73 18.09 -12.66
C TRP A 7 -13.93 16.58 -12.52
N ASP A 8 -12.90 15.77 -12.78
CA ASP A 8 -12.92 14.33 -12.53
C ASP A 8 -12.75 14.01 -11.03
N ILE A 9 -12.34 15.00 -10.22
CA ILE A 9 -12.23 14.85 -8.76
C ILE A 9 -13.56 15.27 -8.12
N PRO A 10 -14.16 14.41 -7.25
CA PRO A 10 -15.36 14.76 -6.50
C PRO A 10 -15.19 16.06 -5.71
N VAL A 11 -16.27 16.85 -5.60
CA VAL A 11 -16.25 18.20 -4.98
C VAL A 11 -15.60 18.23 -3.61
N ASP A 12 -15.83 17.20 -2.78
CA ASP A 12 -15.27 17.08 -1.43
C ASP A 12 -13.74 17.01 -1.39
N TYR A 13 -13.10 16.65 -2.52
CA TYR A 13 -11.65 16.45 -2.61
C TYR A 13 -10.95 17.44 -3.55
N GLN A 14 -11.68 18.34 -4.23
CA GLN A 14 -11.10 19.27 -5.19
C GLN A 14 -10.02 20.18 -4.56
N LEU A 15 -10.19 20.56 -3.29
CA LEU A 15 -9.22 21.39 -2.57
C LEU A 15 -8.07 20.61 -1.95
N THR A 16 -8.23 19.30 -1.73
CA THR A 16 -7.21 18.45 -1.10
C THR A 16 -6.41 17.62 -2.11
N GLY A 17 -6.94 17.48 -3.33
CA GLY A 17 -6.48 16.54 -4.35
C GLY A 17 -7.14 15.17 -4.25
N GLN A 18 -7.09 14.42 -5.35
CA GLN A 18 -7.67 13.07 -5.45
C GLN A 18 -7.06 12.12 -4.41
N PRO A 19 -7.88 11.42 -3.59
CA PRO A 19 -7.38 10.38 -2.71
C PRO A 19 -6.76 9.23 -3.49
N VAL A 20 -5.58 8.78 -3.07
CA VAL A 20 -4.88 7.62 -3.65
C VAL A 20 -4.68 6.58 -2.56
N LEU A 21 -5.20 5.38 -2.79
CA LEU A 21 -5.15 4.26 -1.84
C LEU A 21 -3.94 3.38 -2.12
N ILE A 22 -3.04 3.28 -1.15
CA ILE A 22 -1.80 2.51 -1.26
C ILE A 22 -1.86 1.32 -0.30
N GLY A 23 -2.06 0.14 -0.88
CA GLY A 23 -2.04 -1.12 -0.15
C GLY A 23 -0.63 -1.48 0.32
N GLY A 24 -0.50 -1.77 1.61
CA GLY A 24 0.66 -2.45 2.17
C GLY A 24 0.60 -3.96 1.91
N THR A 25 0.83 -4.73 2.97
CA THR A 25 0.72 -6.19 2.99
C THR A 25 -0.27 -6.61 4.07
N MET A 26 -0.46 -7.92 4.25
CA MET A 26 -1.27 -8.43 5.37
C MET A 26 -0.72 -8.04 6.76
N GLY A 27 0.55 -7.63 6.86
CA GLY A 27 1.21 -7.30 8.13
C GLY A 27 1.84 -5.91 8.17
N THR A 28 1.60 -5.05 7.18
CA THR A 28 2.21 -3.71 7.14
C THR A 28 1.16 -2.63 6.95
N CYS A 29 1.55 -1.39 7.22
CA CYS A 29 0.67 -0.24 7.08
C CYS A 29 0.18 -0.06 5.64
N SER A 30 -0.98 0.55 5.47
CA SER A 30 -1.43 1.13 4.20
C SER A 30 -1.42 2.66 4.30
N TYR A 31 -1.49 3.36 3.18
CA TYR A 31 -1.53 4.82 3.15
C TYR A 31 -2.70 5.33 2.33
N VAL A 32 -3.23 6.48 2.74
CA VAL A 32 -4.00 7.36 1.88
C VAL A 32 -3.09 8.54 1.55
N LEU A 33 -2.89 8.78 0.27
CA LEU A 33 -2.18 9.95 -0.25
C LEU A 33 -3.19 10.88 -0.95
N THR A 34 -2.76 12.09 -1.30
CA THR A 34 -3.47 12.93 -2.26
C THR A 34 -2.61 13.21 -3.50
N GLY A 35 -3.25 13.29 -4.66
CA GLY A 35 -2.63 13.74 -5.90
C GLY A 35 -2.12 15.18 -5.79
N THR A 36 -1.19 15.55 -6.66
CA THR A 36 -0.54 16.88 -6.66
C THR A 36 -0.50 17.44 -8.09
N GLU A 37 -0.51 18.76 -8.22
CA GLU A 37 -0.33 19.43 -9.52
C GLU A 37 1.03 19.05 -10.15
N PHE A 38 2.09 18.96 -9.34
CA PHE A 38 3.41 18.52 -9.79
C PHE A 38 3.38 17.08 -10.34
N GLY A 39 2.73 16.15 -9.64
CA GLY A 39 2.51 14.79 -10.15
C GLY A 39 1.66 14.74 -11.42
N PHE A 40 0.71 15.65 -11.58
CA PHE A 40 -0.03 15.75 -12.84
C PHE A 40 0.88 16.09 -14.02
N GLY A 41 1.75 17.10 -13.86
CA GLY A 41 2.70 17.53 -14.89
C GLY A 41 3.82 16.54 -15.19
N GLU A 42 4.44 15.95 -14.16
CA GLU A 42 5.66 15.15 -14.33
C GLU A 42 5.40 13.67 -14.63
N THR A 43 4.26 13.13 -14.17
CA THR A 43 3.96 11.69 -14.27
C THR A 43 2.60 11.42 -14.88
N PHE A 44 2.04 12.38 -15.64
CA PHE A 44 0.72 12.28 -16.25
C PHE A 44 -0.36 11.90 -15.23
N GLY A 45 -0.30 12.47 -14.02
CA GLY A 45 -1.26 12.22 -12.95
C GLY A 45 -1.13 10.84 -12.29
N THR A 46 0.03 10.17 -12.42
CA THR A 46 0.24 8.81 -11.91
C THR A 46 1.15 8.76 -10.69
N THR A 47 0.94 7.80 -9.78
CA THR A 47 1.82 7.51 -8.65
C THR A 47 1.89 6.00 -8.37
N CYS A 48 2.56 5.59 -7.28
CA CYS A 48 2.64 4.17 -6.89
C CYS A 48 1.25 3.58 -6.53
N HIS A 49 1.13 2.25 -6.56
CA HIS A 49 -0.12 1.55 -6.20
C HIS A 49 -0.01 0.71 -4.92
N GLY A 50 1.21 0.45 -4.44
CA GLY A 50 1.46 -0.44 -3.31
C GLY A 50 2.94 -0.73 -3.11
N ALA A 51 3.23 -1.67 -2.20
CA ALA A 51 4.60 -2.08 -1.88
C ALA A 51 5.37 -2.64 -3.08
N GLY A 52 4.71 -3.41 -3.94
CA GLY A 52 5.36 -4.22 -4.97
C GLY A 52 6.14 -5.41 -4.38
N ARG A 53 6.24 -6.51 -5.14
CA ARG A 53 6.93 -7.72 -4.67
C ARG A 53 8.44 -7.54 -4.67
N ALA A 54 9.08 -8.05 -3.63
CA ALA A 54 10.54 -8.23 -3.53
C ALA A 54 10.95 -9.67 -3.85
N MET A 55 10.03 -10.63 -3.68
CA MET A 55 10.26 -12.06 -3.97
C MET A 55 9.20 -12.61 -4.92
N SER A 56 9.60 -13.52 -5.81
CA SER A 56 8.63 -14.30 -6.58
C SER A 56 7.80 -15.18 -5.65
N ARG A 57 6.56 -15.51 -6.05
CA ARG A 57 5.67 -16.38 -5.26
C ARG A 57 6.31 -17.74 -4.95
N ALA A 58 7.07 -18.30 -5.91
CA ALA A 58 7.78 -19.56 -5.72
C ALA A 58 8.93 -19.44 -4.72
N LYS A 59 9.64 -18.29 -4.70
CA LYS A 59 10.67 -18.04 -3.68
C LYS A 59 10.04 -17.88 -2.29
N SER A 60 8.94 -17.14 -2.18
CA SER A 60 8.22 -16.98 -0.92
C SER A 60 7.77 -18.32 -0.33
N ARG A 61 7.14 -19.19 -1.12
CA ARG A 61 6.69 -20.52 -0.66
C ARG A 61 7.81 -21.44 -0.19
N ARG A 62 9.01 -21.31 -0.76
CA ARG A 62 10.16 -22.13 -0.36
C ARG A 62 10.82 -21.64 0.93
N ASN A 63 10.67 -20.36 1.24
CA ASN A 63 11.44 -19.70 2.29
C ASN A 63 10.61 -19.27 3.50
N LEU A 64 9.28 -19.28 3.41
CA LEU A 64 8.39 -18.76 4.45
C LEU A 64 7.43 -19.86 4.91
N GLY A 65 7.43 -20.13 6.22
CA GLY A 65 6.53 -21.09 6.84
C GLY A 65 5.14 -20.50 7.07
N PHE A 66 4.10 -21.30 6.84
CA PHE A 66 2.70 -20.90 7.09
C PHE A 66 2.47 -20.48 8.55
N GLU A 67 2.85 -21.34 9.50
CA GLU A 67 2.64 -21.11 10.93
C GLU A 67 3.45 -19.92 11.44
N GLU A 68 4.70 -19.77 10.98
CA GLU A 68 5.57 -18.64 11.32
C GLU A 68 4.95 -17.30 10.90
N VAL A 69 4.36 -17.23 9.70
CA VAL A 69 3.70 -16.01 9.21
C VAL A 69 2.46 -15.71 10.05
N LEU A 70 1.65 -16.72 10.39
CA LEU A 70 0.47 -16.53 11.23
C LEU A 70 0.84 -16.04 12.64
N GLU A 71 1.85 -16.64 13.25
CA GLU A 71 2.30 -16.27 14.58
C GLU A 71 2.90 -14.86 14.59
N ALA A 72 3.67 -14.49 13.56
CA ALA A 72 4.19 -13.13 13.42
C ALA A 72 3.08 -12.08 13.30
N LEU A 73 1.99 -12.37 12.57
CA LEU A 73 0.83 -11.47 12.48
C LEU A 73 0.09 -11.37 13.80
N LYS A 74 -0.10 -12.50 14.49
CA LYS A 74 -0.74 -12.55 15.81
C LYS A 74 0.05 -11.74 16.84
N GLN A 75 1.37 -11.83 16.85
CA GLN A 75 2.24 -11.02 17.71
C GLN A 75 2.12 -9.51 17.45
N GLN A 76 1.75 -9.12 16.23
CA GLN A 76 1.45 -7.73 15.87
C GLN A 76 0.00 -7.30 16.19
N GLY A 77 -0.79 -8.19 16.80
CA GLY A 77 -2.21 -7.97 17.09
C GLY A 77 -3.08 -7.93 15.83
N ILE A 78 -2.70 -8.68 14.79
CA ILE A 78 -3.43 -8.76 13.52
C ILE A 78 -4.16 -10.11 13.46
N SER A 79 -5.48 -10.06 13.43
CA SER A 79 -6.31 -11.25 13.21
C SER A 79 -6.39 -11.59 11.73
N ILE A 80 -6.23 -12.86 11.34
CA ILE A 80 -6.27 -13.25 9.93
C ILE A 80 -7.18 -14.44 9.68
N ARG A 81 -7.95 -14.36 8.58
CA ARG A 81 -8.72 -15.47 8.02
C ARG A 81 -8.32 -15.68 6.57
N VAL A 82 -7.91 -16.89 6.23
CA VAL A 82 -7.40 -17.24 4.90
C VAL A 82 -8.10 -18.45 4.31
N ALA A 83 -8.21 -18.50 2.99
CA ALA A 83 -8.77 -19.65 2.27
C ALA A 83 -7.77 -20.80 2.10
N SER A 84 -6.47 -20.53 2.05
CA SER A 84 -5.45 -21.59 1.94
C SER A 84 -4.10 -21.23 2.59
N PRO A 85 -3.36 -22.23 3.10
CA PRO A 85 -2.00 -22.02 3.60
C PRO A 85 -1.02 -21.50 2.55
N LYS A 86 -1.18 -21.97 1.30
CA LYS A 86 -0.37 -21.54 0.14
C LYS A 86 -0.39 -20.01 -0.02
N LEU A 87 -1.58 -19.42 0.08
CA LEU A 87 -1.79 -17.99 -0.10
C LEU A 87 -1.07 -17.16 0.97
N VAL A 88 -1.07 -17.62 2.22
CA VAL A 88 -0.37 -16.93 3.31
C VAL A 88 1.13 -16.85 3.06
N MET A 89 1.75 -17.96 2.64
CA MET A 89 3.19 -17.97 2.34
C MET A 89 3.53 -17.09 1.14
N GLU A 90 2.69 -17.08 0.09
CA GLU A 90 2.90 -16.24 -1.09
C GLU A 90 2.75 -14.75 -0.80
N GLU A 91 1.88 -14.40 0.13
CA GLU A 91 1.47 -13.02 0.41
C GLU A 91 2.04 -12.46 1.73
N ALA A 92 2.89 -13.22 2.39
CA ALA A 92 3.53 -12.83 3.64
C ALA A 92 4.26 -11.47 3.49
N PRO A 93 4.31 -10.63 4.54
CA PRO A 93 4.92 -9.30 4.48
C PRO A 93 6.33 -9.25 3.87
N GLN A 94 7.16 -10.25 4.17
CA GLN A 94 8.54 -10.41 3.71
C GLN A 94 8.65 -10.62 2.18
N SER A 95 7.54 -10.97 1.52
CA SER A 95 7.49 -11.13 0.08
C SER A 95 7.47 -9.80 -0.68
N TYR A 96 7.24 -8.70 0.01
CA TYR A 96 7.04 -7.36 -0.54
C TYR A 96 8.15 -6.41 -0.11
N LYS A 97 8.30 -5.31 -0.85
CA LYS A 97 9.16 -4.20 -0.42
C LYS A 97 8.52 -3.49 0.77
N ASN A 98 9.28 -2.62 1.42
CA ASN A 98 8.73 -1.73 2.43
C ASN A 98 7.87 -0.65 1.76
N VAL A 99 6.56 -0.71 1.97
CA VAL A 99 5.59 0.27 1.44
C VAL A 99 5.87 1.69 1.92
N THR A 100 6.43 1.86 3.12
CA THR A 100 6.77 3.20 3.63
C THR A 100 7.88 3.84 2.80
N ASP A 101 8.85 3.06 2.33
CA ASP A 101 9.93 3.58 1.48
C ASP A 101 9.39 3.96 0.11
N VAL A 102 8.53 3.13 -0.49
CA VAL A 102 7.84 3.44 -1.76
C VAL A 102 7.05 4.74 -1.66
N VAL A 103 6.25 4.89 -0.61
CA VAL A 103 5.45 6.11 -0.36
C VAL A 103 6.34 7.32 -0.08
N ASN A 104 7.42 7.15 0.68
CA ASN A 104 8.35 8.24 0.96
C ASN A 104 9.02 8.74 -0.31
N THR A 105 9.42 7.84 -1.23
CA THR A 105 9.98 8.23 -2.52
C THR A 105 9.00 9.09 -3.33
N CYS A 106 7.75 8.64 -3.50
CA CYS A 106 6.73 9.41 -4.22
C CYS A 106 6.42 10.76 -3.54
N HIS A 107 6.41 10.77 -2.20
CA HIS A 107 6.18 11.98 -1.44
C HIS A 107 7.30 13.01 -1.55
N GLN A 108 8.55 12.56 -1.44
CA GLN A 108 9.73 13.42 -1.55
C GLN A 108 9.93 13.91 -2.99
N ALA A 109 9.58 13.09 -3.98
CA ALA A 109 9.53 13.50 -5.38
C ALA A 109 8.40 14.51 -5.66
N GLY A 110 7.48 14.72 -4.72
CA GLY A 110 6.38 15.67 -4.87
C GLY A 110 5.22 15.19 -5.75
N ILE A 111 5.25 13.95 -6.26
CA ILE A 111 4.21 13.43 -7.17
C ILE A 111 2.93 12.98 -6.45
N SER A 112 3.01 12.74 -5.13
CA SER A 112 1.85 12.51 -4.26
C SER A 112 2.12 12.99 -2.83
N LYS A 113 1.09 13.31 -2.06
CA LYS A 113 1.24 13.84 -0.68
C LYS A 113 0.69 12.86 0.35
N LYS A 114 1.47 12.52 1.39
CA LYS A 114 0.98 11.71 2.51
C LYS A 114 -0.18 12.42 3.24
N ALA A 115 -1.30 11.73 3.42
CA ALA A 115 -2.44 12.22 4.18
C ALA A 115 -2.68 11.38 5.44
N VAL A 116 -2.87 10.06 5.28
CA VAL A 116 -3.18 9.15 6.40
C VAL A 116 -2.33 7.89 6.32
N LYS A 117 -1.92 7.38 7.47
CA LYS A 117 -1.29 6.06 7.62
C LYS A 117 -2.21 5.14 8.41
N LEU A 118 -2.49 3.97 7.85
CA LEU A 118 -3.39 2.96 8.42
C LEU A 118 -2.59 1.76 8.92
N ARG A 119 -3.01 1.16 10.03
CA ARG A 119 -2.44 -0.10 10.54
C ARG A 119 -3.49 -1.21 10.43
N PRO A 120 -3.15 -2.39 9.88
CA PRO A 120 -4.07 -3.51 9.86
C PRO A 120 -4.35 -4.02 11.28
N ILE A 121 -5.62 -4.37 11.53
CA ILE A 121 -6.06 -5.08 12.75
C ILE A 121 -6.70 -6.43 12.41
N ALA A 122 -7.24 -6.55 11.19
CA ALA A 122 -7.82 -7.77 10.66
C ALA A 122 -7.55 -7.88 9.16
N VAL A 123 -7.33 -9.10 8.68
CA VAL A 123 -7.15 -9.42 7.26
C VAL A 123 -8.00 -10.63 6.88
N ILE A 124 -8.82 -10.47 5.85
CA ILE A 124 -9.56 -11.57 5.24
C ILE A 124 -9.02 -11.75 3.83
N LYS A 125 -8.50 -12.93 3.52
CA LYS A 125 -7.85 -13.21 2.23
C LYS A 125 -8.36 -14.50 1.60
N GLY A 126 -8.89 -14.39 0.39
CA GLY A 126 -9.29 -15.51 -0.47
C GLY A 126 -8.15 -16.01 -1.34
#